data_AF-A0A925VXS6-F1
#
_entry.id   AF-A0A925VXS6-F1
#
_cell.length_a   1.000
_cell.length_b   1.000
_cell.length_c   1.000
_cell.angle_alpha   90.00
_cell.angle_beta   90.00
_cell.angle_gamma   90.00
#
_symmetry.space_group_name_H-M   'P 1'
#
loop_
_entity.id
_entity.type
_entity.pdbx_description
1 polymer ?
#
loop_
_entity_poly.entity_id
_entity_poly.type
_entity_poly.pdbx_seq_one_letter_code
_entity_poly.pdbx_strand_id
1 'polypeptide(L)' 'YMGQLRHKLERNPSRPEFLTTEPGVGYRLRIQE' A
#
# COMPACT_ATOMS: atom_id res chain seq x y z
N TYR A 1 4.75 -9.30 6.39
CA TYR A 1 5.06 -7.90 6.76
C TYR A 1 4.18 -6.87 6.07
N MET A 2 4.08 -6.82 4.73
CA MET A 2 3.29 -5.75 4.06
C MET A 2 1.81 -5.68 4.46
N GLY A 3 1.17 -6.81 4.78
CA GLY A 3 -0.18 -6.80 5.36
C GLY A 3 -0.27 -5.99 6.65
N GLN A 4 0.67 -6.17 7.59
CA GLN A 4 0.70 -5.42 8.84
C GLN A 4 0.96 -3.92 8.62
N LEU A 5 1.79 -3.58 7.64
CA LEU A 5 2.04 -2.17 7.29
C LEU A 5 0.78 -1.52 6.72
N ARG A 6 0.06 -2.22 5.84
CA ARG A 6 -1.23 -1.75 5.30
C ARG A 6 -2.29 -1.59 6.37
N HIS A 7 -2.37 -2.49 7.36
CA HIS A 7 -3.27 -2.33 8.50
C HIS A 7 -3.03 -1.05 9.32
N LYS A 8 -1.82 -0.49 9.29
CA LYS A 8 -1.48 0.73 10.03
C LYS A 8 -1.67 2.00 9.21
N LEU A 9 -1.50 1.93 7.89
CA LEU A 9 -1.44 3.10 7.01
C LEU A 9 -2.65 3.24 6.09
N GLU A 10 -3.25 2.12 5.67
CA GLU A 10 -4.39 2.13 4.75
C GLU A 10 -5.69 2.19 5.53
N ARG A 11 -6.64 2.96 5.02
CA ARG A 11 -8.01 2.96 5.55
C ARG A 11 -8.71 1.62 5.31
N ASN A 12 -8.43 0.99 4.17
CA ASN A 12 -8.85 -0.38 3.86
C ASN A 12 -7.65 -1.20 3.36
N PRO A 13 -7.11 -2.12 4.17
CA PRO A 13 -5.92 -2.92 3.80
C PRO A 13 -6.10 -3.79 2.55
N SER A 14 -7.33 -4.19 2.23
CA SER A 14 -7.67 -4.98 1.04
C SER A 14 -7.79 -4.13 -0.23
N ARG A 15 -7.85 -2.79 -0.09
CA ARG A 15 -7.92 -1.81 -1.19
C ARG A 15 -6.89 -0.70 -0.94
N PRO A 16 -5.58 -0.98 -1.13
CA PRO A 16 -4.51 -0.04 -0.81
C PRO A 16 -4.55 1.19 -1.72
N GLU A 17 -4.49 2.37 -1.12
CA GLU A 17 -4.45 3.65 -1.82
C GLU A 17 -3.03 4.24 -1.79
N PHE A 18 -2.31 4.05 -0.68
CA PHE A 18 -0.95 4.57 -0.51
C PHE A 18 0.11 3.57 -0.99
N LEU A 19 0.05 2.30 -0.58
CA LEU A 19 1.06 1.28 -0.85
C LEU A 19 0.62 0.32 -1.94
N THR A 20 0.71 0.77 -3.19
CA THR A 20 0.34 -0.03 -4.37
C THR A 20 1.39 -1.07 -4.72
N THR A 21 0.96 -2.24 -5.21
CA THR A 21 1.87 -3.28 -5.69
C THR A 21 2.19 -3.04 -7.17
N GLU A 22 3.48 -2.98 -7.51
CA GLU A 22 3.97 -2.83 -8.88
C GLU A 22 4.60 -4.16 -9.34
N PRO A 23 3.96 -4.90 -10.26
CA PRO A 23 4.42 -6.22 -10.67
C PRO A 23 5.85 -6.21 -11.20
N GLY A 24 6.68 -7.13 -10.73
CA GLY A 24 8.09 -7.24 -11.12
C GLY A 24 9.02 -6.21 -10.50
N VAL A 25 8.51 -5.25 -9.70
CA VAL A 25 9.30 -4.19 -9.07
C VAL A 25 9.19 -4.24 -7.55
N GLY A 26 7.97 -4.29 -7.00
CA GLY A 26 7.72 -4.26 -5.56
C GLY A 26 6.54 -3.40 -5.19
N TYR A 27 6.75 -2.39 -4.35
CA TYR A 27 5.70 -1.50 -3.86
C TYR A 27 6.01 -0.04 -4.21
N ARG A 28 4.96 0.70 -4.55
CA ARG A 28 5.04 2.14 -4.81
C ARG A 28 4.16 2.89 -3.83
N LEU A 29 4.78 3.85 -3.14
CA LEU A 29 4.09 4.83 -2.32
C LEU A 29 3.43 5.88 -3.24
N ARG A 30 2.15 6.11 -3.04
CA ARG A 30 1.39 7.21 -3.62
C ARG A 30 0.98 8.15 -2.51
N ILE A 31 1.19 9.43 -2.73
CA ILE A 31 0.72 10.52 -1.88
C ILE A 31 -0.27 11.33 -2.72
N GLN A 32 -1.49 11.48 -2.24
CA GLN A 32 -2.43 12.44 -2.81
C GLN A 32 -2.22 13.77 -2.09
N GLU A 33 -2.10 14.88 -2.85
CA GLU A 33 -2.12 16.25 -2.31
C GLU A 33 -3.48 16.61 -1.71
#